data_AF-A0A7L4BPM5-F1
#
_entry.id   AF-A0A7L4BPM5-F1
#
_cell.length_a   1.000
_cell.length_b   1.000
_cell.length_c   1.000
_cell.angle_alpha   90.00
_cell.angle_beta   90.00
_cell.angle_gamma   90.00
#
_symmetry.space_group_name_H-M   'P 1'
#
loop_
_entity.id
_entity.type
_entity.pdbx_description
1 polymer ?
#
loop_
_entity_poly.entity_id
_entity_poly.type
_entity_poly.pdbx_seq_one_letter_code
_entity_poly.pdbx_strand_id
1 'polypeptide(L)' 'RDVRKRLLRAFATLGIPSQLKTDHGPAYTSAATKAFLDSWGIMHITAIPHSPTGQLSGHT' A
#
# COMPACT_ATOMS: atom_id res chain seq x y z
N ARG A 1 5.67 -6.97 -13.42
CA ARG A 1 6.55 -5.77 -13.39
C ARG A 1 6.68 -5.34 -11.93
N ASP A 2 7.83 -5.58 -11.33
CA ASP A 2 8.04 -5.57 -9.87
C ASP A 2 7.90 -4.18 -9.24
N VAL A 3 6.80 -3.92 -8.53
CA VAL A 3 6.58 -2.70 -7.74
C VAL A 3 7.76 -2.40 -6.81
N ARG A 4 8.34 -3.44 -6.20
CA ARG A 4 9.53 -3.33 -5.35
C ARG A 4 10.73 -2.70 -6.05
N LYS A 5 11.00 -3.06 -7.32
CA LYS A 5 12.11 -2.46 -8.09
C LYS A 5 11.87 -0.97 -8.38
N ARG A 6 10.63 -0.57 -8.60
CA ARG A 6 10.26 0.84 -8.76
C ARG A 6 10.41 1.61 -7.46
N LEU A 7 9.97 1.04 -6.34
CA LEU A 7 10.14 1.65 -5.01
C LEU A 7 11.62 1.79 -4.65
N LEU A 8 12.44 0.75 -4.86
CA LEU A 8 13.88 0.81 -4.60
C LEU A 8 14.58 1.92 -5.39
N ARG A 9 14.23 2.09 -6.67
CA ARG A 9 14.78 3.19 -7.48
C ARG A 9 14.36 4.56 -6.94
N ALA A 10 13.08 4.73 -6.60
CA ALA A 10 12.59 5.97 -6.03
C ALA A 10 13.27 6.29 -4.69
N PHE A 11 13.43 5.29 -3.83
CA PHE A 11 14.10 5.39 -2.53
C PHE A 11 15.58 5.77 -2.66
N ALA A 12 16.28 5.20 -3.64
CA ALA A 12 17.67 5.55 -3.91
C ALA A 12 17.83 7.00 -4.41
N THR A 13 16.83 7.54 -5.11
CA THR A 13 16.87 8.90 -5.67
C THR A 13 16.35 9.97 -4.71
N LEU A 14 15.31 9.67 -3.95
CA LEU A 14 14.57 10.65 -3.13
C LEU A 14 14.80 10.45 -1.62
N GLY A 15 15.50 9.39 -1.22
CA GLY A 15 15.61 8.96 0.17
C GLY A 15 14.47 8.04 0.61
N ILE A 16 14.60 7.49 1.81
CA ILE A 16 13.61 6.56 2.38
C ILE A 16 12.48 7.36 3.02
N PRO A 17 11.23 7.26 2.53
CA PRO A 17 10.13 7.98 3.12
C PRO A 17 9.67 7.28 4.41
N SER A 18 9.26 8.03 5.43
CA SER A 18 8.64 7.46 6.64
C SER A 18 7.24 6.89 6.39
N GLN A 19 6.58 7.31 5.31
CA GLN A 19 5.23 6.91 4.96
C GLN A 19 5.06 6.78 3.44
N LEU A 20 4.38 5.73 3.00
CA LEU A 20 4.06 5.49 1.61
C LEU A 20 2.54 5.34 1.44
N LYS A 21 1.92 6.23 0.67
CA LYS A 21 0.50 6.12 0.32
C LYS A 21 0.34 5.49 -1.07
N THR A 22 -0.39 4.38 -1.17
CA THR A 22 -0.62 3.70 -2.46
C THR A 22 -2.11 3.46 -2.69
N ASP A 23 -2.51 3.34 -3.95
CA ASP A 23 -3.84 2.84 -4.31
C ASP A 23 -3.97 1.34 -3.96
N HIS A 24 -5.21 0.84 -3.89
CA HIS A 24 -5.54 -0.57 -3.60
C HIS A 24 -5.24 -1.52 -4.76
N GLY A 25 -4.36 -1.12 -5.66
CA GLY A 25 -3.88 -1.99 -6.71
C GLY A 25 -3.35 -3.31 -6.12
N PRO A 26 -3.65 -4.46 -6.75
CA PRO A 26 -3.23 -5.79 -6.26
C PRO A 26 -1.72 -5.92 -6.07
N ALA A 27 -0.94 -5.06 -6.71
CA ALA A 27 0.51 -5.00 -6.59
C ALA A 27 1.01 -4.39 -5.27
N TYR A 28 0.18 -3.59 -4.59
CA TYR A 28 0.49 -2.95 -3.31
C TYR A 28 -0.20 -3.63 -2.12
N THR A 29 -1.28 -4.38 -2.33
CA THR A 29 -1.97 -5.16 -1.29
C THR A 29 -1.34 -6.54 -1.06
N SER A 30 -0.35 -6.92 -1.86
CA SER A 30 0.39 -8.18 -1.71
C SER A 30 1.20 -8.22 -0.40
N ALA A 31 1.14 -9.35 0.32
CA ALA A 31 1.89 -9.56 1.56
C ALA A 31 3.41 -9.31 1.41
N ALA A 32 3.97 -9.63 0.25
CA ALA A 32 5.37 -9.39 -0.08
C ALA A 32 5.74 -7.89 -0.17
N THR A 33 4.79 -7.03 -0.54
CA THR A 33 4.99 -5.57 -0.57
C THR A 33 4.87 -5.01 0.86
N LYS A 34 3.90 -5.50 1.65
CA LYS A 34 3.76 -5.14 3.05
C LYS A 34 5.01 -5.49 3.87
N ALA A 35 5.50 -6.72 3.78
CA ALA A 35 6.72 -7.16 4.49
C ALA A 35 7.97 -6.37 4.07
N PHE A 36 8.05 -5.99 2.79
CA PHE A 36 9.12 -5.12 2.32
C PHE A 36 9.05 -3.75 2.98
N LEU A 37 7.90 -3.08 3.00
CA LEU A 37 7.77 -1.75 3.62
C LEU A 37 8.00 -1.80 5.13
N ASP A 38 7.51 -2.83 5.80
CA ASP A 38 7.70 -3.05 7.24
C ASP A 38 9.18 -3.21 7.61
N SER A 39 9.94 -4.01 6.82
CA SER A 39 11.38 -4.18 7.04
C SER A 39 12.20 -2.90 6.85
N TRP A 40 11.64 -1.87 6.19
CA TRP A 40 12.26 -0.56 6.01
C TRP A 40 11.71 0.48 7.00
N GLY A 41 10.79 0.10 7.89
CA GLY A 41 10.14 1.02 8.82
C GLY A 41 9.18 2.01 8.14
N ILE A 42 8.71 1.70 6.94
CA ILE A 42 7.86 2.59 6.15
C ILE A 42 6.39 2.31 6.47
N MET A 43 5.71 3.32 7.00
CA MET A 43 4.28 3.22 7.28
C MET A 43 3.50 3.20 5.95
N HIS A 44 2.91 2.05 5.62
CA HIS A 44 2.10 1.91 4.42
C HIS A 44 0.66 2.37 4.66
N ILE A 45 0.25 3.46 4.01
CA ILE A 45 -1.14 3.93 3.99
C ILE A 45 -1.78 3.48 2.68
N THR A 46 -2.64 2.48 2.75
CA THR A 46 -3.53 2.16 1.65
C THR A 46 -4.63 3.22 1.57
N ALA A 47 -4.77 3.90 0.44
CA ALA A 47 -5.78 4.94 0.27
C ALA A 47 -7.20 4.34 0.16
N ILE A 48 -7.77 3.89 1.29
CA ILE A 48 -9.22 3.78 1.56
C ILE A 48 -9.38 4.17 3.05
N PRO A 49 -9.87 5.38 3.36
CA PRO A 49 -10.69 5.60 4.52
C PRO A 49 -12.14 5.44 4.08
N HIS A 50 -12.65 4.21 4.01
CA HIS A 50 -14.08 3.99 3.89
C HIS A 50 -14.57 3.46 5.22
N SER A 51 -15.28 4.36 5.91
CA SER A 51 -16.23 4.12 6.98
C SER A 51 -17.00 2.80 6.85
N PRO A 52 -17.44 2.19 7.96
CA PRO A 52 -18.46 1.15 7.92
C PRO A 52 -19.79 1.83 7.56
N THR A 53 -20.13 1.95 6.28
CA THR A 53 -21.48 2.39 5.89
C THR A 53 -21.94 1.62 4.67
N GLY A 54 -22.77 0.60 4.96
CA GLY A 54 -23.89 0.21 4.12
C GLY A 54 -23.59 -0.46 2.79
N GLN A 55 -23.25 -1.76 2.82
CA GLN A 55 -23.84 -2.67 1.83
C GLN A 55 -24.66 -3.73 2.58
N LEU A 56 -25.84 -3.30 3.01
CA LEU A 56 -26.93 -4.19 3.38
C LEU A 56 -27.62 -4.61 2.07
N SER A 57 -27.04 -5.56 1.36
CA SER A 57 -27.75 -6.26 0.28
C SER A 57 -28.53 -7.39 0.91
N GLY A 58 -29.72 -7.05 1.42
CA GLY A 58 -30.69 -7.96 2.01
C GLY A 58 -32.09 -7.43 1.75
N HIS A 59 -32.50 -7.44 0.48
CA HIS A 59 -33.91 -7.36 0.12
C HIS A 59 -34.17 -8.46 -0.91
N THR A 60 -34.70 -9.58 -0.42
CA THR A 60 -35.48 -10.55 -1.18
C THR A 60 -36.69 -10.87 -0.34
#